data_AF-A0A9X2BUC6-F1
#
_entry.id   AF-A0A9X2BUC6-F1
#
_cell.length_a   1.000
_cell.length_b   1.000
_cell.length_c   1.000
_cell.angle_alpha   90.00
_cell.angle_beta   90.00
_cell.angle_gamma   90.00
#
_symmetry.space_group_name_H-M   'P 1'
#
loop_
_entity.id
_entity.type
_entity.pdbx_description
1 polymer ?
#
loop_
_entity_poly.entity_id
_entity_poly.type
_entity_poly.pdbx_seq_one_letter_code
_entity_poly.pdbx_strand_id
1 'polypeptide(L)' 'MSRVSRIEIPVKEATAAALADARRLEAVGRLVDRLVRPGVDDPLVALLERTAGEARAAGLTEEEIESELAAYNAERRG' A
#
# COMPACT_ATOMS: atom_id res chain seq x y z
N MET A 1 -6.47 -5.56 -27.80
CA MET A 1 -7.78 -5.04 -27.39
C MET A 1 -7.78 -4.93 -25.87
N SER A 2 -8.10 -3.77 -25.30
CA SER A 2 -8.24 -3.64 -23.83
C SER A 2 -9.59 -4.18 -23.41
N ARG A 3 -9.62 -5.16 -22.51
CA ARG A 3 -10.85 -5.72 -21.92
C ARG A 3 -10.94 -5.23 -20.48
N VAL A 4 -12.01 -4.53 -20.14
CA VAL A 4 -12.27 -4.10 -18.77
C VAL A 4 -13.14 -5.15 -18.09
N SER A 5 -12.70 -5.62 -16.92
CA SER A 5 -13.47 -6.53 -16.06
C SER A 5 -13.77 -5.82 -14.75
N ARG A 6 -15.01 -5.88 -14.28
CA ARG A 6 -15.40 -5.38 -12.96
C ARG A 6 -15.02 -6.40 -11.90
N ILE A 7 -14.30 -5.96 -10.87
CA ILE A 7 -13.95 -6.77 -9.69
C ILE A 7 -14.54 -6.08 -8.47
N GLU A 8 -15.29 -6.82 -7.65
CA GLU A 8 -15.84 -6.33 -6.40
C GLU A 8 -14.94 -6.77 -5.25
N ILE A 9 -14.39 -5.79 -4.52
CA ILE A 9 -13.50 -6.02 -3.39
C ILE A 9 -14.26 -5.61 -2.12
N PRO A 10 -14.64 -6.56 -1.25
CA PRO A 10 -15.32 -6.21 -0.01
C PRO A 10 -14.33 -5.45 0.89
N VAL A 11 -14.76 -4.31 1.40
CA VAL A 11 -13.98 -3.49 2.34
C VAL A 11 -14.82 -3.14 3.55
N LYS A 12 -14.16 -2.75 4.65
CA LYS A 12 -14.83 -2.25 5.84
C LYS A 12 -15.57 -0.94 5.51
N GLU A 13 -16.63 -0.66 6.26
CA GLU A 13 -17.46 0.54 6.08
C GLU A 13 -16.64 1.84 6.13
N ALA A 14 -15.71 1.96 7.08
CA ALA A 14 -14.82 3.11 7.17
C ALA A 14 -13.97 3.31 5.90
N THR A 15 -13.53 2.21 5.27
CA THR A 15 -12.80 2.26 4.00
C THR A 15 -13.73 2.66 2.85
N ALA A 16 -14.95 2.12 2.81
CA ALA A 16 -15.95 2.51 1.81
C ALA A 16 -16.27 4.01 1.88
N ALA A 17 -16.46 4.55 3.09
CA ALA A 17 -16.66 5.98 3.32
C ALA A 17 -15.45 6.81 2.84
N ALA A 18 -14.23 6.35 3.12
CA ALA A 18 -13.02 7.01 2.64
C ALA A 18 -12.92 7.00 1.11
N LEU A 19 -13.37 5.93 0.45
CA LEU A 19 -13.36 5.75 -1.01
C LEU A 19 -14.51 6.48 -1.74
N ALA A 20 -15.44 7.12 -1.02
CA ALA A 20 -16.48 7.95 -1.63
C ALA A 20 -15.90 9.17 -2.36
N ASP A 21 -14.69 9.61 -2.00
CA ASP A 21 -13.94 10.64 -2.73
C ASP A 21 -13.41 10.09 -4.07
N ALA A 22 -13.81 10.71 -5.18
CA ALA A 22 -13.48 10.24 -6.52
C ALA A 22 -11.97 10.23 -6.81
N ARG A 23 -11.21 11.22 -6.29
CA ARG A 23 -9.76 11.29 -6.49
C ARG A 23 -9.06 10.15 -5.75
N ARG A 24 -9.51 9.86 -4.52
CA ARG A 24 -8.99 8.74 -3.74
C ARG A 24 -9.35 7.40 -4.38
N LEU A 25 -10.58 7.23 -4.86
CA LEU A 25 -11.01 6.02 -5.55
C LEU A 25 -10.14 5.74 -6.79
N GLU A 26 -9.87 6.78 -7.59
CA GLU A 26 -9.01 6.66 -8.76
C GLU A 26 -7.55 6.32 -8.39
N ALA A 27 -7.01 6.95 -7.35
CA ALA A 27 -5.66 6.65 -6.85
C ALA A 27 -5.53 5.20 -6.37
N VAL A 28 -6.52 4.70 -5.65
CA VAL A 28 -6.58 3.30 -5.21
C VAL A 28 -6.76 2.35 -6.39
N GLY A 29 -7.60 2.70 -7.36
CA GLY A 29 -7.77 1.93 -8.59
C GLY A 29 -6.46 1.72 -9.35
N ARG A 30 -5.64 2.78 -9.49
CA ARG A 30 -4.29 2.68 -10.09
C ARG A 30 -3.33 1.82 -9.27
N LEU A 31 -3.46 1.82 -7.94
CA LEU A 31 -2.64 0.96 -7.09
C LEU A 31 -3.01 -0.51 -7.29
N VAL A 32 -4.30 -0.83 -7.26
CA VAL A 32 -4.80 -2.20 -7.48
C VAL A 32 -4.47 -2.70 -8.87
N ASP A 33 -4.64 -1.87 -9.91
CA ASP A 33 -4.28 -2.22 -11.30
C ASP A 33 -2.81 -2.61 -11.44
N ARG A 34 -1.90 -1.88 -10.77
CA ARG A 34 -0.49 -2.25 -10.74
C ARG A 34 -0.27 -3.59 -10.04
N LEU A 35 -0.90 -3.83 -8.90
CA LEU A 35 -0.73 -5.08 -8.14
C LEU A 35 -1.21 -6.32 -8.90
N VAL A 36 -2.28 -6.20 -9.70
CA VAL A 36 -2.86 -7.35 -10.43
C VAL A 36 -2.30 -7.55 -11.83
N ARG A 37 -1.45 -6.63 -12.33
CA ARG A 37 -0.87 -6.73 -13.68
C ARG A 37 0.23 -7.80 -13.71
N PRO A 38 0.10 -8.87 -14.53
CA PRO A 38 1.14 -9.88 -14.67
C PRO A 38 2.38 -9.33 -15.41
N GLY A 39 3.58 -9.75 -15.00
CA GLY A 39 4.83 -9.57 -15.77
C GLY A 39 5.60 -8.27 -15.52
N VAL A 40 5.31 -7.57 -14.43
CA VAL A 40 6.22 -6.57 -13.85
C VAL A 40 6.76 -7.22 -12.58
N ASP A 41 8.07 -7.14 -12.33
CA ASP A 41 8.63 -7.46 -11.01
C ASP A 41 7.71 -6.85 -9.95
N ASP A 42 7.26 -7.68 -8.99
CA ASP A 42 6.12 -7.40 -8.11
C ASP A 42 6.10 -5.91 -7.70
N PRO A 43 5.12 -5.11 -8.18
CA PRO A 43 5.12 -3.67 -7.97
C PRO A 43 5.09 -3.28 -6.49
N LEU A 44 4.63 -4.18 -5.61
CA LEU A 44 4.77 -4.03 -4.18
C LEU A 44 6.23 -4.19 -3.75
N VAL A 45 6.93 -5.22 -4.23
CA VAL A 45 8.36 -5.43 -3.96
C VAL A 45 9.18 -4.24 -4.45
N ALA A 46 8.98 -3.76 -5.67
CA ALA A 46 9.69 -2.59 -6.19
C ALA A 46 9.40 -1.30 -5.38
N LEU A 47 8.17 -1.15 -4.86
CA LEU A 47 7.81 -0.04 -3.98
C LEU A 47 8.47 -0.16 -2.60
N LEU A 48 8.48 -1.36 -2.05
CA LEU A 48 9.10 -1.67 -0.75
C LEU A 48 10.62 -1.46 -0.82
N GLU A 49 11.27 -1.93 -1.88
CA GLU A 49 12.70 -1.71 -2.12
C GLU A 49 13.04 -0.23 -2.24
N ARG A 50 12.23 0.55 -2.97
CA ARG A 50 12.43 2.00 -3.07
C ARG A 50 12.29 2.70 -1.72
N THR A 51 11.22 2.37 -0.98
CA THR A 51 10.96 2.94 0.34
C THR A 51 12.08 2.60 1.33
N ALA A 52 12.56 1.36 1.31
CA ALA A 52 13.69 0.93 2.13
C ALA A 52 15.00 1.65 1.76
N GLY A 53 15.22 1.93 0.47
CA GLY A 53 16.34 2.75 0.00
C GLY A 53 16.28 4.19 0.49
N GLU A 54 15.11 4.83 0.41
CA GLU A 54 14.88 6.20 0.89
C GLU A 54 15.10 6.31 2.41
N ALA A 55 14.63 5.34 3.20
CA ALA A 55 14.84 5.31 4.64
C ALA A 55 16.33 5.20 5.02
N ARG A 56 17.08 4.32 4.34
CA ARG A 56 18.54 4.20 4.55
C ARG A 56 19.28 5.48 4.16
N ALA A 57 18.88 6.14 3.06
CA ALA A 57 19.46 7.41 2.65
C ALA A 57 19.19 8.55 3.66
N ALA A 58 18.08 8.46 4.40
CA ALA A 58 17.76 9.35 5.51
C ALA A 58 18.47 8.98 6.83
N GLY A 59 19.29 7.92 6.84
CA GLY A 59 20.02 7.46 8.01
C GLY A 59 19.19 6.63 9.00
N LEU A 60 17.97 6.23 8.62
CA LEU A 60 17.14 5.37 9.47
C LEU A 60 17.71 3.96 9.47
N THR A 61 17.93 3.44 10.67
CA THR A 61 18.39 2.07 10.87
C THR A 61 17.21 1.10 10.91
N GLU A 62 17.48 -0.16 10.56
CA GLU A 62 16.50 -1.23 10.64
C GLU A 62 15.94 -1.38 12.07
N GLU A 63 16.80 -1.21 13.08
CA GLU A 63 16.44 -1.29 14.50
C GLU A 63 15.49 -0.17 14.94
N GLU A 64 15.67 1.05 14.45
CA GLU A 64 14.75 2.16 14.72
C GLU A 64 13.38 1.91 14.08
N ILE A 65 13.35 1.45 12.83
CA ILE A 65 12.10 1.12 12.11
C ILE A 65 11.33 0.01 12.84
N GLU A 66 12.02 -1.06 13.26
CA GLU A 66 11.41 -2.16 14.01
C GLU A 66 10.90 -1.71 15.38
N SER A 67 11.63 -0.82 16.07
CA SER A 67 11.18 -0.29 17.36
C SER A 67 9.90 0.53 17.25
N GLU A 68 9.77 1.37 16.22
CA GLU A 68 8.58 2.17 15.94
C GLU A 68 7.39 1.28 15.53
N LEU A 69 7.63 0.27 14.71
CA LEU A 69 6.61 -0.71 14.33
C LEU A 69 6.13 -1.53 15.53
N ALA A 70 7.03 -1.90 16.44
CA ALA A 70 6.68 -2.60 17.67
C ALA A 70 5.82 -1.72 18.59
N ALA A 71 6.18 -0.44 18.76
CA ALA A 71 5.43 0.54 19.55
C ALA A 71 4.02 0.75 18.97
N TYR A 72 3.91 1.03 17.68
CA TYR A 72 2.62 1.21 17.01
C TYR A 72 1.70 -0.03 17.13
N ASN A 73 2.27 -1.22 16.96
CA ASN A 73 1.51 -2.46 17.09
C ASN A 73 1.10 -2.77 18.55
N ALA A 74 1.89 -2.34 19.54
CA ALA A 74 1.53 -2.46 20.94
C ALA A 74 0.37 -1.52 21.30
N GLU A 75 0.41 -0.26 20.87
CA GLU A 75 -0.68 0.72 21.06
C GLU A 75 -1.99 0.29 20.40
N ARG A 76 -1.92 -0.38 19.24
CA ARG A 76 -3.11 -0.84 18.53
C ARG A 76 -3.73 -2.12 19.13
N ARG A 77 -2.96 -2.92 19.85
CA ARG A 77 -3.41 -4.20 20.44
C ARG A 77 -3.83 -4.07 21.91
N GLY A 78 -3.43 -2.99 22.59
CA GLY A 78 -3.97 -2.59 23.89
C GLY A 78 -5.33 -1.92 23.75
#